data_AF-A0A9X0DKS6-F1
#
_entry.id   AF-A0A9X0DKS6-F1
#
_cell.length_a   1.000
_cell.length_b   1.000
_cell.length_c   1.000
_cell.angle_alpha   90.00
_cell.angle_beta   90.00
_cell.angle_gamma   90.00
#
_symmetry.space_group_name_H-M   'P 1'
#
loop_
_entity.id
_entity.type
_entity.pdbx_description
1 polymer ?
#
loop_
_entity_poly.entity_id
_entity_poly.type
_entity_poly.pdbx_seq_one_letter_code
_entity_poly.pdbx_strand_id
1 'polypeptide(L)'
;MDSSSLQQTPDLSKLSDRDKQELQQFIVNETQKARIQQSVHSLTDVCWKKCVTGSIRSGKLDKSEESCTMNCVDRFLDSSMAVITHLNSMRANGGV
;
A
#
# COMPACT_ATOMS: atom_id res chain seq x y z
N MET A 1 0.14 0.37 -21.37
CA MET A 1 1.20 1.04 -20.58
C MET A 1 1.75 -0.03 -19.66
N ASP A 2 2.79 -0.70 -20.15
CA ASP A 2 3.33 -1.93 -19.58
C ASP A 2 4.10 -1.69 -18.27
N SER A 3 3.75 -2.48 -17.25
CA SER A 3 4.37 -2.52 -15.92
C SER A 3 5.80 -3.10 -15.91
N SER A 4 6.53 -3.05 -17.02
CA SER A 4 7.82 -3.73 -17.21
C SER A 4 9.04 -2.89 -16.81
N SER A 5 8.89 -1.63 -16.41
CA SER A 5 10.01 -0.69 -16.24
C SER A 5 10.58 -0.56 -14.81
N LEU A 6 10.18 -1.40 -13.85
CA LEU A 6 10.68 -1.31 -12.46
C LEU A 6 11.68 -2.41 -12.05
N GLN A 7 12.22 -3.19 -12.99
CA GLN A 7 13.27 -4.17 -12.70
C GLN A 7 14.56 -3.83 -13.46
N GLN A 8 15.13 -2.67 -13.18
CA GLN A 8 16.58 -2.47 -13.37
C GLN A 8 17.27 -3.07 -12.16
N THR A 9 17.57 -4.36 -12.21
CA THR A 9 18.51 -4.97 -11.25
C THR A 9 19.89 -4.37 -11.53
N PRO A 10 20.45 -3.55 -10.62
CA PRO A 10 21.77 -2.99 -10.83
C PRO A 10 22.80 -4.12 -10.95
N ASP A 11 23.80 -3.98 -11.81
CA ASP A 11 24.90 -4.95 -11.91
C ASP A 11 25.75 -4.90 -10.63
N LEU A 12 25.41 -5.74 -9.66
CA LEU A 12 26.00 -5.79 -8.33
C LEU A 12 27.40 -6.43 -8.30
N SER A 13 27.87 -6.96 -9.44
CA SER A 13 29.14 -7.70 -9.52
C SER A 13 30.37 -6.81 -9.33
N LYS A 14 30.22 -5.49 -9.53
CA LYS A 14 31.31 -4.50 -9.42
C LYS A 14 31.37 -3.77 -8.07
N LEU A 15 30.48 -4.10 -7.14
CA LEU A 15 30.39 -3.45 -5.83
C LEU A 15 31.29 -4.16 -4.81
N SER A 16 31.90 -3.39 -3.90
CA SER A 16 32.55 -3.97 -2.71
C SER A 16 31.51 -4.64 -1.81
N ASP A 17 31.91 -5.60 -0.97
CA ASP A 17 30.96 -6.28 -0.07
C ASP A 17 30.30 -5.31 0.92
N ARG A 18 31.00 -4.23 1.27
CA ARG A 18 30.45 -3.13 2.07
C ARG A 18 29.33 -2.40 1.32
N ASP A 19 29.55 -2.06 0.04
CA ASP A 19 28.56 -1.34 -0.75
C ASP A 19 27.35 -2.23 -1.09
N LYS A 20 27.54 -3.55 -1.23
CA LYS A 20 26.43 -4.51 -1.35
C LYS A 20 25.54 -4.51 -0.12
N GLN A 21 26.12 -4.47 1.08
CA GLN A 21 25.36 -4.42 2.33
C GLN A 21 24.58 -3.10 2.47
N GLU A 22 25.22 -1.97 2.20
CA GLU A 22 24.57 -0.65 2.22
C GLU A 22 23.43 -0.56 1.19
N LEU A 23 23.65 -1.06 -0.03
CA LEU A 23 22.64 -1.08 -1.07
C LEU A 23 21.47 -2.01 -0.73
N GLN A 24 21.74 -3.18 -0.15
CA GLN A 24 20.69 -4.09 0.29
C GLN A 24 19.79 -3.40 1.34
N GLN A 25 20.39 -2.70 2.31
CA GLN A 25 19.65 -1.93 3.30
C GLN A 25 18.83 -0.81 2.67
N PHE A 26 19.43 -0.08 1.71
CA PHE A 26 18.74 0.96 0.95
C PHE A 26 17.53 0.40 0.20
N ILE A 27 17.69 -0.70 -0.53
CA ILE A 27 16.60 -1.35 -1.28
C ILE A 27 15.47 -1.75 -0.35
N VAL A 28 15.77 -2.34 0.82
CA VAL A 28 14.75 -2.72 1.80
C VAL A 28 13.96 -1.49 2.26
N ASN A 29 14.65 -0.39 2.58
CA ASN A 29 14.03 0.85 3.03
C ASN A 29 13.15 1.48 1.93
N GLU A 30 13.66 1.60 0.71
CA GLU A 30 12.90 2.17 -0.41
C GLU A 30 11.73 1.28 -0.82
N THR A 31 11.88 -0.04 -0.75
CA THR A 31 10.78 -0.98 -0.99
C THR A 31 9.68 -0.81 0.04
N GLN A 32 10.03 -0.63 1.33
CA GLN A 32 9.03 -0.37 2.37
C GLN A 32 8.29 0.96 2.13
N LYS A 33 9.02 2.03 1.76
CA LYS A 33 8.40 3.31 1.41
C LYS A 33 7.46 3.19 0.21
N ALA A 34 7.89 2.50 -0.85
CA ALA A 34 7.07 2.29 -2.03
C ALA A 34 5.78 1.53 -1.71
N ARG A 35 5.83 0.52 -0.82
CA ARG A 35 4.64 -0.19 -0.35
C ARG A 35 3.67 0.74 0.39
N ILE A 36 4.17 1.62 1.25
CA ILE A 36 3.32 2.60 1.95
C ILE A 36 2.66 3.53 0.95
N GLN A 37 3.41 4.06 -0.02
CA GLN A 37 2.86 4.94 -1.06
C GLN A 37 1.78 4.23 -1.88
N GLN A 38 1.99 2.97 -2.26
CA GLN A 38 1.00 2.17 -2.98
C GLN A 38 -0.29 1.98 -2.15
N SER A 39 -0.16 1.74 -0.85
CA SER A 39 -1.32 1.64 0.06
C SER A 39 -2.07 2.96 0.17
N VAL A 40 -1.36 4.09 0.28
CA VAL A 40 -1.97 5.43 0.30
C VAL A 40 -2.75 5.69 -0.98
N HIS A 41 -2.19 5.38 -2.15
CA HIS A 41 -2.89 5.52 -3.43
C HIS A 41 -4.16 4.66 -3.51
N SER A 42 -4.06 3.39 -3.09
CA SER A 42 -5.19 2.46 -3.10
C SER A 42 -6.33 2.93 -2.18
N LEU A 43 -6.00 3.30 -0.94
CA LEU A 43 -6.95 3.82 0.02
C LEU A 43 -7.58 5.13 -0.45
N THR A 44 -6.78 6.01 -1.05
CA THR A 44 -7.28 7.26 -1.63
C THR A 44 -8.29 7.00 -2.73
N ASP A 45 -8.00 6.10 -3.69
CA ASP A 45 -8.92 5.77 -4.79
C ASP A 45 -10.26 5.19 -4.27
N VAL A 46 -10.19 4.26 -3.31
CA VAL A 46 -11.39 3.62 -2.74
C VAL A 46 -12.20 4.61 -1.91
N CYS A 47 -11.56 5.34 -1.00
CA CYS A 47 -12.26 6.22 -0.07
C CYS A 47 -12.75 7.50 -0.73
N TRP A 48 -12.02 8.03 -1.72
CA TRP A 48 -12.49 9.16 -2.52
C TRP A 48 -13.83 8.84 -3.19
N LYS A 49 -13.92 7.70 -3.91
CA LYS A 49 -15.15 7.28 -4.59
C LYS A 49 -16.33 7.04 -3.63
N LYS A 50 -16.05 6.68 -2.38
CA LYS A 50 -17.08 6.40 -1.36
C LYS A 50 -17.54 7.65 -0.62
N CYS A 51 -16.62 8.59 -0.37
CA CYS A 51 -16.86 9.71 0.53
C CYS A 51 -17.09 11.03 -0.19
N VAL A 52 -16.45 11.26 -1.33
CA VAL A 52 -16.58 12.49 -2.13
C VAL A 52 -17.55 12.23 -3.27
N THR A 53 -18.84 12.22 -2.93
CA THR A 53 -19.93 11.85 -3.86
C THR A 53 -20.71 13.06 -4.38
N GLY A 54 -20.54 14.23 -3.75
CA GLY A 54 -21.19 15.48 -4.15
C GLY A 54 -20.39 16.30 -5.16
N SER A 55 -20.92 17.47 -5.52
CA SER A 55 -20.16 18.46 -6.28
C SER A 55 -19.02 19.02 -5.43
N ILE A 56 -17.80 19.02 -5.96
CA ILE A 56 -16.62 19.57 -5.29
C ILE A 56 -16.77 21.10 -5.21
N ARG A 57 -16.93 21.62 -3.99
CA ARG A 57 -17.14 23.06 -3.74
C ARG A 57 -15.88 23.80 -3.34
N SER A 58 -14.86 23.09 -2.86
CA SER A 58 -13.62 23.67 -2.34
C SER A 58 -12.44 22.72 -2.54
N GLY A 59 -11.21 23.23 -2.41
CA GLY A 59 -9.99 22.41 -2.41
C GLY A 59 -9.74 21.64 -1.11
N LYS A 60 -10.63 21.77 -0.12
CA LYS A 60 -10.61 21.03 1.15
C LYS A 60 -11.82 20.10 1.20
N LEU A 61 -11.64 18.97 1.88
CA LEU A 61 -12.75 18.12 2.26
C LEU A 61 -13.66 18.88 3.23
N ASP A 62 -14.97 18.76 3.05
CA ASP A 62 -15.90 19.22 4.07
C ASP A 62 -15.90 18.29 5.29
N LYS A 63 -16.52 18.72 6.39
CA LYS A 63 -16.52 17.96 7.65
C LYS A 63 -17.09 16.55 7.51
N SER A 64 -18.07 16.36 6.62
CA SER A 64 -18.68 15.04 6.37
C SER A 64 -17.75 14.16 5.54
N GLU A 65 -17.08 14.71 4.53
CA GLU A 65 -16.08 14.03 3.70
C GLU A 65 -14.85 13.62 4.53
N GLU A 66 -14.35 14.50 5.41
CA GLU A 66 -13.26 14.20 6.35
C GLU A 66 -13.62 13.03 7.26
N SER A 67 -14.79 13.10 7.92
CA SER A 67 -15.26 12.04 8.81
C SER A 67 -15.49 10.72 8.08
N CYS A 68 -16.08 10.77 6.87
CA CYS A 68 -16.25 9.59 6.05
C CYS A 68 -14.91 8.98 5.65
N THR A 69 -13.93 9.80 5.23
CA THR A 69 -12.63 9.32 4.75
C THR A 69 -11.85 8.63 5.87
N MET A 70 -11.84 9.21 7.08
CA MET A 70 -11.24 8.58 8.26
C MET A 70 -11.87 7.21 8.53
N ASN A 71 -13.20 7.15 8.62
CA ASN A 71 -13.92 5.90 8.84
C ASN A 71 -13.69 4.88 7.71
N CYS A 72 -13.63 5.32 6.46
CA CYS A 72 -13.40 4.46 5.31
C CYS A 72 -12.04 3.76 5.40
N VAL A 73 -10.98 4.50 5.74
CA VAL A 73 -9.64 3.92 5.92
C VAL A 73 -9.64 2.92 7.07
N ASP A 74 -10.19 3.28 8.24
CA ASP A 74 -10.24 2.38 9.40
C ASP A 74 -11.02 1.09 9.09
N ARG A 75 -12.20 1.21 8.45
CA ARG A 75 -13.01 0.05 8.06
C ARG A 75 -12.31 -0.81 7.02
N PHE A 76 -11.57 -0.21 6.08
CA PHE A 76 -10.82 -0.96 5.07
C PHE A 76 -9.71 -1.80 5.72
N LEU A 77 -8.97 -1.23 6.67
CA LEU A 77 -7.91 -1.94 7.39
C LEU A 77 -8.48 -3.07 8.25
N ASP A 78 -9.55 -2.81 9.01
CA ASP A 78 -10.24 -3.82 9.80
C ASP A 78 -10.73 -4.98 8.94
N SER A 79 -11.39 -4.67 7.81
CA SER A 79 -11.91 -5.67 6.87
C SER A 79 -10.79 -6.48 6.24
N SER A 80 -9.69 -5.82 5.85
CA SER A 80 -8.52 -6.49 5.28
C SER A 80 -7.90 -7.47 6.28
N MET A 81 -7.77 -7.08 7.55
CA MET A 81 -7.24 -7.93 8.60
C MET A 81 -8.15 -9.13 8.87
N ALA A 82 -9.47 -8.91 8.91
CA ALA A 82 -10.45 -9.98 9.09
C ALA A 82 -10.37 -11.01 7.96
N VAL A 83 -10.27 -10.56 6.70
CA VAL A 83 -10.10 -11.44 5.53
C VAL A 83 -8.79 -12.23 5.64
N ILE A 84 -7.67 -11.56 5.91
CA ILE A 84 -6.36 -12.24 6.05
C ILE A 84 -6.39 -13.28 7.16
N THR A 85 -6.97 -12.94 8.31
CA THR A 85 -7.09 -13.85 9.46
C THR A 85 -7.90 -15.10 9.08
N HIS A 86 -9.02 -14.91 8.38
CA HIS A 86 -9.84 -16.01 7.91
C HIS A 86 -9.12 -16.88 6.87
N LEU A 87 -8.43 -16.27 5.90
CA LEU A 87 -7.62 -16.99 4.91
C LEU A 87 -6.52 -17.83 5.58
N ASN A 88 -5.84 -17.29 6.60
CA ASN A 88 -4.81 -18.01 7.35
C ASN A 88 -5.41 -19.21 8.13
N SER A 89 -6.58 -19.02 8.75
CA SER A 89 -7.29 -20.11 9.42
C SER A 89 -7.68 -21.23 8.45
N MET A 90 -8.18 -20.89 7.25
CA MET A 90 -8.49 -21.89 6.23
C MET A 90 -7.25 -22.65 5.75
N ARG A 91 -6.11 -21.98 5.60
CA ARG A 91 -4.84 -22.64 5.23
C ARG A 91 -4.33 -23.58 6.33
N ALA A 92 -4.52 -23.23 7.60
CA ALA A 92 -4.15 -24.08 8.73
C ALA A 92 -5.07 -25.31 8.85
N ASN A 93 -6.37 -25.17 8.55
CA ASN A 93 -7.36 -26.24 8.69
C ASN A 93 -7.54 -27.10 7.42
N GLY A 94 -7.11 -26.61 6.26
CA GLY A 94 -7.24 -27.28 4.96
C GLY A 94 -6.00 -28.07 4.53
N GLY A 95 -5.08 -28.38 5.45
CA GLY A 95 -3.93 -29.25 5.20
C GLY A 95 -4.34 -30.72 5.09
N VAL A 96 -4.84 -31.10 3.90
CA VAL A 96 -4.70 -32.44 3.30
C VAL A 96 -3.77 -32.30 2.10
#